data_AF-A0A523YAI0-F1
#
_entry.id   AF-A0A523YAI0-F1
#
_cell.length_a   1.000
_cell.length_b   1.000
_cell.length_c   1.000
_cell.angle_alpha   90.00
_cell.angle_beta   90.00
_cell.angle_gamma   90.00
#
_symmetry.space_group_name_H-M   'P 1'
#
loop_
_entity.id
_entity.type
_entity.pdbx_description
1 polymer ?
#
loop_
_entity_poly.entity_id
_entity_poly.type
_entity_poly.pdbx_seq_one_letter_code
_entity_poly.pdbx_strand_id
1 'polypeptide(L)' 'MPSYAYFHKQFVPLSEAKIGIMTHCLHYGTAIFEGIRGNWNSEQKQLY' A
#
# COMPACT_ATOMS: atom_id res chain seq x y z
N MET A 1 -0.25 6.14 11.57
CA MET A 1 0.04 5.44 10.30
C MET A 1 -0.68 4.09 10.32
N PRO A 2 -1.14 3.55 9.18
CA PRO A 2 -1.75 2.22 9.14
C PRO A 2 -0.80 1.16 9.73
N SER A 3 -1.35 0.19 10.45
CA SER A 3 -0.54 -0.85 11.13
C SER A 3 -0.10 -1.99 10.19
N TYR A 4 -0.74 -2.10 9.02
CA TYR A 4 -0.55 -3.17 8.05
C TYR A 4 -0.38 -2.63 6.64
N ALA A 5 0.29 -3.41 5.80
CA ALA A 5 0.41 -3.20 4.36
C ALA A 5 0.06 -4.49 3.61
N TYR A 6 -0.41 -4.36 2.36
CA TYR A 6 -0.57 -5.50 1.47
C TYR A 6 0.70 -5.68 0.65
N PHE A 7 1.36 -6.82 0.80
CA PHE A 7 2.65 -7.11 0.17
C PHE A 7 2.73 -8.60 -0.17
N HIS A 8 3.23 -8.97 -1.36
CA HIS A 8 3.33 -10.37 -1.80
C HIS A 8 2.04 -11.20 -1.63
N LYS A 9 0.89 -10.65 -2.02
CA LYS A 9 -0.44 -11.29 -1.94
C LYS A 9 -0.95 -11.59 -0.52
N GLN A 10 -0.43 -10.89 0.49
CA GLN A 10 -0.82 -11.06 1.89
C GLN A 10 -0.81 -9.72 2.64
N PHE A 11 -1.58 -9.65 3.72
CA PHE A 11 -1.49 -8.54 4.68
C PHE A 11 -0.37 -8.83 5.67
N VAL A 12 0.58 -7.91 5.81
CA VAL A 12 1.72 -8.01 6.73
C VAL A 12 1.81 -6.77 7.61
N PRO A 13 2.40 -6.84 8.82
CA PRO A 13 2.73 -5.66 9.60
C PRO A 13 3.55 -4.66 8.77
N LEU A 14 3.31 -3.37 8.94
CA LEU A 14 4.03 -2.33 8.18
C LEU A 14 5.56 -2.47 8.32
N SER A 15 6.05 -2.91 9.48
CA SER A 15 7.48 -3.14 9.74
C SER A 15 8.09 -4.27 8.90
N GLU A 16 7.29 -5.15 8.32
CA GLU A 16 7.71 -6.29 7.51
C GLU A 16 7.60 -6.03 6.00
N ALA A 17 6.81 -5.03 5.59
CA ALA A 17 6.68 -4.60 4.19
C ALA A 17 7.93 -3.84 3.72
N LYS A 18 9.04 -4.56 3.54
CA LYS A 18 10.35 -4.00 3.19
C LYS A 18 10.69 -4.21 1.73
N ILE A 19 11.34 -3.22 1.12
CA ILE A 19 11.92 -3.30 -0.21
C ILE A 19 13.38 -2.84 -0.17
N GLY A 20 14.27 -3.57 -0.84
CA GLY A 20 15.69 -3.21 -0.88
C GLY A 20 15.95 -1.98 -1.75
N ILE A 21 16.88 -1.11 -1.33
CA ILE A 21 17.18 0.13 -2.05
C ILE A 21 17.74 -0.10 -3.47
N MET A 22 18.40 -1.24 -3.70
CA MET A 22 18.97 -1.60 -5.00
C MET A 22 17.96 -2.24 -5.97
N THR A 23 16.70 -2.42 -5.56
CA THR A 23 15.67 -2.94 -6.47
C THR A 23 15.47 -1.98 -7.64
N HIS A 24 15.23 -2.51 -8.84
CA HIS A 24 15.03 -1.67 -10.04
C HIS A 24 13.91 -0.64 -9.88
N CYS A 25 12.89 -0.94 -9.07
CA CYS A 25 11.75 -0.06 -8.86
C CYS A 25 12.15 1.23 -8.14
N LEU A 26 13.12 1.16 -7.21
CA LEU A 26 13.67 2.32 -6.51
C LEU A 26 14.93 2.87 -7.18
N HIS A 27 15.85 2.00 -7.60
CA HIS A 27 17.15 2.40 -8.13
C HIS A 27 17.06 3.04 -9.52
N TYR A 28 16.15 2.56 -10.36
CA TYR A 28 15.96 3.06 -11.73
C TYR A 28 14.57 3.66 -11.97
N GLY A 29 13.75 3.81 -10.92
CA GLY A 29 12.42 4.41 -11.04
C GLY A 29 11.44 3.60 -11.90
N THR A 30 11.61 2.28 -12.00
CA THR A 30 10.76 1.41 -12.83
C THR A 30 9.44 1.01 -12.15
N ALA A 31 9.19 1.50 -10.93
CA ALA A 31 7.92 1.29 -10.23
C ALA A 31 6.77 1.98 -10.98
N ILE A 32 5.63 1.31 -11.08
CA ILE A 32 4.36 1.93 -11.45
C ILE A 32 3.47 1.86 -10.22
N PHE A 33 2.82 2.96 -9.89
CA PHE A 33 1.92 3.04 -8.75
C PHE A 33 0.64 3.76 -9.16
N GLU A 34 -0.43 3.47 -8.44
CA GLU A 34 -1.72 4.13 -8.58
C GLU A 34 -2.19 4.63 -7.23
N GLY A 35 -2.99 5.70 -7.28
CA GLY A 35 -3.63 6.27 -6.09
C GLY A 35 -5.11 5.91 -6.06
N ILE A 36 -5.55 5.19 -5.03
CA ILE A 36 -6.97 4.87 -4.83
C ILE A 36 -7.43 5.56 -3.55
N ARG A 37 -8.58 6.23 -3.62
CA ARG A 37 -9.26 6.85 -2.47
C ARG A 37 -10.55 6.07 -2.20
N GLY A 38 -10.73 5.65 -0.95
CA GLY A 38 -12.03 5.20 -0.44
C GLY A 38 -12.66 6.31 0.39
N ASN A 39 -13.89 6.70 0.06
CA ASN A 39 -14.64 7.72 0.77
C ASN A 39 -15.63 7.02 1.71
N TRP A 40 -15.49 7.28 3.01
CA TRP A 40 -16.40 6.72 4.01
C TRP A 40 -17.70 7.51 4.07
N ASN A 41 -18.84 6.84 3.89
CA ASN A 41 -20.16 7.40 4.16
C ASN A 41 -20.63 6.94 5.56
N SER A 42 -20.74 7.88 6.50
CA SER A 42 -21.12 7.59 7.89
C SER A 42 -22.58 7.20 8.07
N GLU A 43 -23.48 7.74 7.25
CA GLU A 43 -24.92 7.44 7.31
C GLU A 43 -25.19 6.01 6.85
N GLN A 44 -24.54 5.59 5.76
CA GLN A 44 -24.70 4.26 5.17
C GLN A 44 -23.72 3.22 5.70
N LYS A 45 -22.73 3.65 6.51
CA LYS A 45 -21.70 2.79 7.12
C LYS A 45 -20.93 1.94 6.10
N GLN A 46 -20.59 2.53 4.96
CA GLN A 46 -19.83 1.84 3.90
C GLN A 46 -18.85 2.77 3.17
N LEU A 47 -17.90 2.17 2.45
CA LEU A 47 -16.92 2.85 1.61
C LEU A 47 -17.42 2.95 0.15
N TYR A 48 -17.10 4.06 -0.51
CA TYR A 48 -17.34 4.34 -1.93
C TYR A 48 -16.07 4.82 -2.65
#